data_AF-A0A256YDP7-F1
#
_entry.id   AF-A0A256YDP7-F1
#
_cell.length_a   1.000
_cell.length_b   1.000
_cell.length_c   1.000
_cell.angle_alpha   90.00
_cell.angle_beta   90.00
_cell.angle_gamma   90.00
#
_symmetry.space_group_name_H-M   'P 1'
#
loop_
_entity.id
_entity.type
_entity.pdbx_description
1 polymer ?
#
loop_
_entity_poly.entity_id
_entity_poly.type
_entity_poly.pdbx_seq_one_letter_code
_entity_poly.pdbx_strand_id
1 'polypeptide(L)'
;LFYYELREFLAYINLQLLRHLRGKTFEIYLPSHSKPIYGRIINIDLLNSTIEDIYGRRIYVSNSLLLNSILREHIPSIQLKITLNDIGDKVQDVLSNILSSFKEIDTGIFRIDDRKVSIERVSSNQISFKLVINPTSTPIRVSDLLSFTNTLNNLLSKYKPVIEVIELV
;
A
#
# COMPACT_ATOMS: atom_id res chain seq x y z
N LEU A 1 36.55 17.52 -6.45
CA LEU A 1 35.19 17.85 -6.94
C LEU A 1 34.74 16.91 -8.07
N PHE A 2 35.50 16.84 -9.17
CA PHE A 2 35.15 16.09 -10.38
C PHE A 2 34.75 14.61 -10.20
N TYR A 3 35.36 13.89 -9.25
CA TYR A 3 35.06 12.48 -9.01
C TYR A 3 33.59 12.23 -8.60
N TYR A 4 33.01 13.10 -7.76
CA TYR A 4 31.63 12.92 -7.29
C TYR A 4 30.62 13.15 -8.42
N GLU A 5 30.84 14.17 -9.25
CA GLU A 5 30.02 14.48 -10.41
C GLU A 5 30.07 13.37 -11.45
N LEU A 6 31.27 12.84 -11.72
CA LEU A 6 31.45 11.73 -12.65
C LEU A 6 30.79 10.44 -12.12
N ARG A 7 30.86 10.20 -10.81
CA ARG A 7 30.18 9.07 -10.17
C ARG A 7 28.65 9.16 -10.29
N GLU A 8 28.06 10.31 -10.03
CA GLU A 8 26.61 10.50 -10.22
C GLU A 8 26.20 10.36 -11.69
N PHE A 9 27.03 10.87 -12.61
CA PHE A 9 26.78 10.75 -14.05
C PHE A 9 26.81 9.30 -14.55
N LEU A 10 27.79 8.50 -14.10
CA LEU A 10 27.83 7.08 -14.42
C LEU A 10 26.63 6.34 -13.82
N ALA A 11 26.23 6.69 -12.59
CA ALA A 11 25.06 6.11 -11.96
C ALA A 11 23.77 6.45 -12.72
N TYR A 12 23.63 7.70 -13.17
CA TYR A 12 22.55 8.13 -14.05
C TYR A 12 22.46 7.26 -15.31
N ILE A 13 23.57 7.10 -16.05
CA ILE A 13 23.58 6.27 -17.27
C ILE A 13 23.15 4.84 -16.97
N ASN A 14 23.71 4.23 -15.92
CA ASN A 14 23.38 2.85 -15.55
C ASN A 14 21.90 2.69 -15.23
N LEU A 15 21.34 3.59 -14.41
CA LEU A 15 19.91 3.57 -14.06
C LEU A 15 19.01 3.77 -15.28
N GLN A 16 19.40 4.60 -16.25
CA GLN A 16 18.67 4.79 -17.51
C GLN A 16 18.64 3.53 -18.39
N LEU A 17 19.70 2.72 -18.34
CA LEU A 17 19.77 1.46 -19.09
C LEU A 17 18.90 0.35 -18.47
N LEU A 18 18.60 0.44 -17.17
CA LEU A 18 17.75 -0.51 -16.43
C LEU A 18 16.26 -0.25 -16.70
N ARG A 19 15.81 -0.51 -17.93
CA ARG A 19 14.43 -0.22 -18.40
C ARG A 19 13.31 -0.83 -17.54
N HIS A 20 13.57 -1.93 -16.84
CA HIS A 20 12.60 -2.64 -16.00
C HIS A 20 12.26 -1.91 -14.69
N LEU A 21 12.96 -0.82 -14.37
CA LEU A 21 12.72 -0.03 -13.16
C LEU A 21 11.54 0.95 -13.30
N ARG A 22 11.13 1.28 -14.52
CA ARG A 22 10.06 2.26 -14.74
C ARG A 22 8.70 1.61 -14.66
N GLY A 23 7.76 2.30 -13.99
CA GLY A 23 6.35 1.88 -13.92
C GLY A 23 6.03 0.83 -12.85
N LYS A 24 7.04 0.25 -12.19
CA LYS A 24 6.86 -0.70 -11.08
C LYS A 24 7.01 -0.01 -9.72
N THR A 25 6.33 -0.54 -8.72
CA THR A 25 6.50 -0.14 -7.32
C THR A 25 7.53 -1.06 -6.67
N PHE A 26 8.41 -0.49 -5.87
CA PHE A 26 9.49 -1.21 -5.21
C PHE A 26 9.51 -0.93 -3.72
N GLU A 27 9.98 -1.93 -2.98
CA GLU A 27 10.61 -1.77 -1.68
C GLU A 27 12.12 -1.57 -1.91
N ILE A 28 12.60 -0.37 -1.58
CA ILE A 28 13.94 0.12 -1.90
C ILE A 28 14.78 0.20 -0.63
N TYR A 29 15.74 -0.71 -0.50
CA TYR A 29 16.66 -0.73 0.63
C TYR A 29 17.92 0.07 0.29
N LEU A 30 18.00 1.29 0.82
CA LEU A 30 19.18 2.12 0.66
C LEU A 30 20.29 1.68 1.60
N PRO A 31 21.57 1.73 1.16
CA PRO A 31 22.70 1.52 2.04
C PRO A 31 22.62 2.41 3.29
N SER A 32 22.93 1.83 4.46
CA SER A 32 22.94 2.53 5.75
C SER A 32 21.58 3.06 6.24
N HIS A 33 20.46 2.68 5.62
CA HIS A 33 19.12 3.01 6.08
C HIS A 33 18.46 1.76 6.67
N SER A 34 17.84 1.90 7.85
CA SER A 34 17.20 0.78 8.54
C SER A 34 15.79 0.46 8.03
N LYS A 35 15.15 1.42 7.36
CA LYS A 35 13.80 1.28 6.81
C LYS A 35 13.85 1.44 5.29
N PRO A 36 13.15 0.58 4.54
CA PRO A 36 13.05 0.73 3.09
C PRO A 36 12.15 1.92 2.73
N ILE A 37 12.33 2.40 1.50
CA ILE A 37 11.42 3.35 0.85
C ILE A 37 10.46 2.54 -0.03
N TYR A 38 9.17 2.77 0.14
CA TYR A 38 8.14 2.17 -0.72
C TYR A 38 7.69 3.17 -1.77
N GLY A 39 7.82 2.83 -3.04
CA GLY A 39 7.37 3.71 -4.11
C GLY A 39 7.82 3.31 -5.50
N ARG A 40 7.37 4.10 -6.47
CA ARG A 40 7.71 3.96 -7.89
C ARG A 40 8.75 4.99 -8.28
N ILE A 41 9.77 4.56 -9.02
CA ILE A 41 10.72 5.50 -9.65
C ILE A 41 9.99 6.17 -10.82
N ILE A 42 9.67 7.46 -10.67
CA ILE A 42 8.92 8.24 -11.66
C ILE A 42 9.83 9.05 -12.58
N ASN A 43 11.00 9.44 -12.09
CA ASN A 43 11.99 10.16 -12.88
C ASN A 43 13.42 9.83 -12.43
N ILE A 44 14.35 9.94 -13.36
CA ILE A 44 15.79 9.77 -13.13
C ILE A 44 16.46 10.96 -13.80
N ASP A 45 16.81 11.96 -13.00
CA ASP A 45 17.52 13.17 -13.43
C ASP A 45 19.03 12.96 -13.28
N LEU A 46 19.84 13.91 -13.73
CA LEU A 46 21.30 13.78 -13.81
C LEU A 46 21.96 13.39 -12.46
N LEU A 47 21.47 13.96 -11.35
CA LEU A 47 22.09 13.82 -10.03
C LEU A 47 21.24 13.01 -9.04
N ASN A 48 19.94 12.88 -9.30
CA ASN A 48 19.01 12.24 -8.41
C ASN A 48 17.87 11.55 -9.17
N SER A 49 17.29 10.57 -8.52
CA SER A 49 16.08 9.89 -8.93
C SER A 49 14.93 10.31 -8.03
N THR A 50 13.76 10.45 -8.62
CA THR A 50 12.53 10.79 -7.91
C THR A 50 11.70 9.53 -7.73
N ILE A 51 11.43 9.18 -6.48
CA ILE A 51 10.55 8.09 -6.09
C ILE A 51 9.23 8.70 -5.62
N GLU A 52 8.12 8.19 -6.10
CA GLU A 52 6.76 8.58 -5.72
C GLU A 52 6.15 7.47 -4.85
N ASP A 53 5.74 7.83 -3.63
CA ASP A 53 5.02 6.90 -2.75
C ASP A 53 3.57 6.67 -3.21
N ILE A 54 2.84 5.81 -2.49
CA ILE A 54 1.45 5.49 -2.82
C ILE A 54 0.47 6.67 -2.74
N TYR A 55 0.87 7.79 -2.11
CA TYR A 55 0.08 9.01 -1.96
C TYR A 55 0.55 10.17 -2.84
N GLY A 56 1.56 9.94 -3.66
CA GLY A 56 2.11 10.98 -4.54
C GLY A 56 3.16 11.86 -3.87
N ARG A 57 3.64 11.51 -2.67
CA ARG A 57 4.76 12.22 -2.05
C ARG A 57 6.04 11.86 -2.79
N ARG A 58 6.84 12.87 -3.09
CA ARG A 58 8.09 12.73 -3.84
C ARG A 58 9.27 12.65 -2.89
N ILE A 59 10.11 11.64 -3.10
CA ILE A 59 11.32 11.38 -2.36
C ILE A 59 12.48 11.44 -3.35
N TYR A 60 13.46 12.28 -3.07
CA TYR A 60 14.62 12.47 -3.94
C TYR A 60 15.80 11.67 -3.38
N VAL A 61 16.37 10.79 -4.21
CA VAL A 61 17.48 9.91 -3.84
C VAL A 61 18.61 10.09 -4.83
N SER A 62 19.84 10.28 -4.36
CA SER A 62 21.02 10.37 -5.23
C SER A 62 21.16 9.13 -6.10
N ASN A 63 21.55 9.30 -7.37
CA ASN A 63 21.64 8.19 -8.31
C ASN A 63 22.67 7.15 -7.86
N SER A 64 23.81 7.59 -7.32
CA SER A 64 24.81 6.67 -6.77
C SER A 64 24.27 5.83 -5.61
N LEU A 65 23.37 6.37 -4.79
CA LEU A 65 22.77 5.64 -3.67
C LEU A 65 21.72 4.64 -4.18
N LEU A 66 20.88 5.06 -5.13
CA LEU A 66 19.86 4.20 -5.73
C LEU A 66 20.48 3.05 -6.54
N LEU A 67 21.56 3.30 -7.29
CA LEU A 67 22.27 2.25 -8.03
C LEU A 67 22.79 1.15 -7.12
N ASN A 68 23.21 1.50 -5.90
CA ASN A 68 23.72 0.56 -4.91
C ASN A 68 22.62 0.02 -3.97
N SER A 69 21.34 0.31 -4.26
CA SER A 69 20.21 -0.16 -3.46
C SER A 69 19.75 -1.56 -3.85
N ILE A 70 19.09 -2.25 -2.93
CA ILE A 70 18.37 -3.49 -3.24
C ILE A 70 16.92 -3.13 -3.55
N LEU A 71 16.48 -3.45 -4.76
CA LEU A 71 15.13 -3.20 -5.24
C LEU A 71 14.34 -4.52 -5.24
N ARG A 72 13.27 -4.58 -4.45
CA ARG A 72 12.32 -5.69 -4.47
C ARG A 72 11.00 -5.22 -5.02
N GLU A 73 10.47 -5.90 -6.03
CA GLU A 73 9.15 -5.57 -6.57
C GLU A 73 8.09 -5.73 -5.48
N HIS A 74 7.25 -4.73 -5.34
CA HIS A 74 6.29 -4.61 -4.26
C HIS A 74 4.92 -4.23 -4.81
N ILE A 75 3.88 -4.90 -4.30
CA ILE A 75 2.51 -4.55 -4.63
C ILE A 75 2.01 -3.67 -3.48
N PRO A 76 1.73 -2.37 -3.74
CA PRO A 76 1.26 -1.48 -2.69
C PRO A 76 -0.01 -2.03 -2.06
N SER A 77 -0.09 -1.98 -0.74
CA SER A 77 -1.21 -2.50 0.02
C SER A 77 -1.56 -1.60 1.20
N ILE A 78 -2.85 -1.55 1.53
CA ILE A 78 -3.38 -0.81 2.68
C ILE A 78 -4.06 -1.80 3.59
N GLN A 79 -3.74 -1.74 4.87
CA GLN A 79 -4.38 -2.58 5.88
C GLN A 79 -5.43 -1.78 6.63
N LEU A 80 -6.67 -2.27 6.58
CA LEU A 80 -7.79 -1.75 7.34
C LEU A 80 -8.07 -2.65 8.53
N LYS A 81 -8.24 -2.07 9.71
CA LYS A 81 -8.89 -2.73 10.84
C LYS A 81 -10.37 -2.50 10.72
N ILE A 82 -11.15 -3.57 10.77
CA ILE A 82 -12.60 -3.48 10.84
C ILE A 82 -13.02 -4.12 12.15
N THR A 83 -13.64 -3.33 12.99
CA THR A 83 -14.25 -3.78 14.24
C THR A 83 -15.76 -3.71 14.10
N LEU A 84 -16.41 -4.85 14.26
CA LEU A 84 -17.86 -4.98 14.22
C LEU A 84 -18.38 -5.15 15.63
N ASN A 85 -19.52 -4.53 15.92
CA ASN A 85 -20.22 -4.63 17.19
C ASN A 85 -21.62 -5.24 16.97
N ASP A 86 -22.28 -5.69 18.03
CA ASP A 86 -23.66 -6.22 18.00
C ASP A 86 -23.83 -7.49 17.12
N ILE A 87 -22.88 -8.42 17.24
CA ILE A 87 -22.73 -9.58 16.35
C ILE A 87 -23.64 -10.75 16.76
N GLY A 88 -24.12 -10.76 18.02
CA GLY A 88 -24.91 -11.84 18.58
C GLY A 88 -24.16 -13.18 18.62
N ASP A 89 -24.88 -14.27 18.91
CA ASP A 89 -24.27 -15.57 19.21
C ASP A 89 -23.74 -16.34 17.98
N LYS A 90 -23.97 -15.84 16.75
CA LYS A 90 -23.62 -16.55 15.51
C LYS A 90 -22.50 -15.88 14.72
N VAL A 91 -21.33 -15.79 15.35
CA VAL A 91 -20.08 -15.24 14.79
C VAL A 91 -19.73 -15.84 13.42
N GLN A 92 -19.87 -17.16 13.25
CA GLN A 92 -19.54 -17.84 11.98
C GLN A 92 -20.43 -17.38 10.82
N ASP A 93 -21.73 -17.22 11.07
CA ASP A 93 -22.69 -16.75 10.06
C ASP A 93 -22.41 -15.29 9.69
N VAL A 94 -22.01 -14.46 10.65
CA VAL A 94 -21.63 -13.07 10.39
C VAL A 94 -20.39 -13.00 9.51
N LEU A 95 -19.35 -13.78 9.82
CA LEU A 95 -18.12 -13.82 9.02
C LEU A 95 -18.36 -14.32 7.59
N SER A 96 -19.16 -15.37 7.40
CA SER A 96 -19.48 -15.88 6.06
C SER A 96 -20.26 -14.86 5.24
N ASN A 97 -21.22 -14.16 5.85
CA ASN A 97 -21.98 -13.09 5.21
C ASN A 97 -21.12 -11.88 4.84
N ILE A 98 -20.12 -11.54 5.64
CA ILE A 98 -19.19 -10.44 5.34
C ILE A 98 -18.30 -10.82 4.15
N LEU A 99 -17.73 -12.03 4.17
CA LEU A 99 -16.86 -12.51 3.10
C LEU A 99 -17.61 -12.64 1.77
N SER A 100 -18.89 -13.02 1.77
CA SER A 100 -19.71 -13.00 0.56
C SER A 100 -19.97 -11.57 0.09
N SER A 101 -20.30 -10.66 1.00
CA SER A 101 -20.58 -9.26 0.68
C SER A 101 -19.36 -8.53 0.07
N PHE A 102 -18.14 -8.89 0.48
CA PHE A 102 -16.92 -8.34 -0.11
C PHE A 102 -16.66 -8.78 -1.55
N LYS A 103 -17.26 -9.88 -2.01
CA LYS A 103 -17.12 -10.33 -3.42
C LYS A 103 -17.95 -9.49 -4.38
N GLU A 104 -19.01 -8.87 -3.89
CA GLU A 104 -20.01 -8.15 -4.71
C GLU A 104 -19.87 -6.63 -4.61
N ILE A 105 -18.99 -6.12 -3.74
CA ILE A 105 -18.85 -4.70 -3.49
C ILE A 105 -18.14 -4.00 -4.66
N ASP A 106 -18.68 -2.84 -5.07
CA ASP A 106 -17.96 -1.93 -5.94
C ASP A 106 -16.83 -1.27 -5.12
N THR A 107 -15.61 -1.70 -5.43
CA THR A 107 -14.38 -1.30 -4.72
C THR A 107 -13.72 -0.08 -5.38
N GLY A 108 -14.26 0.43 -6.49
CA GLY A 108 -13.68 1.54 -7.24
C GLY A 108 -12.23 1.25 -7.66
N ILE A 109 -11.28 2.04 -7.15
CA ILE A 109 -9.85 1.87 -7.45
C ILE A 109 -9.17 0.82 -6.57
N PHE A 110 -9.83 0.23 -5.58
CA PHE A 110 -9.23 -0.77 -4.69
C PHE A 110 -9.59 -2.18 -5.12
N ARG A 111 -8.81 -3.16 -4.69
CA ARG A 111 -9.13 -4.58 -4.78
C ARG A 111 -8.98 -5.19 -3.41
N ILE A 112 -10.00 -5.88 -2.93
CA ILE A 112 -9.95 -6.61 -1.67
C ILE A 112 -9.18 -7.91 -1.87
N ASP A 113 -8.20 -8.18 -1.01
CA ASP A 113 -7.52 -9.47 -0.93
C ASP A 113 -8.22 -10.34 0.13
N ASP A 114 -9.22 -11.10 -0.33
CA ASP A 114 -10.05 -11.97 0.52
C ASP A 114 -9.26 -13.08 1.22
N ARG A 115 -8.10 -13.46 0.67
CA ARG A 115 -7.20 -14.46 1.26
C ARG A 115 -6.37 -13.92 2.42
N LYS A 116 -6.27 -12.59 2.57
CA LYS A 116 -5.51 -11.92 3.64
C LYS A 116 -6.39 -11.35 4.75
N VAL A 117 -7.63 -11.83 4.87
CA VAL A 117 -8.47 -11.50 6.02
C VAL A 117 -7.99 -12.26 7.25
N SER A 118 -7.54 -11.54 8.27
CA SER A 118 -7.08 -12.14 9.53
C SER A 118 -7.93 -11.65 10.70
N ILE A 119 -8.45 -12.58 11.49
CA ILE A 119 -9.24 -12.27 12.68
C ILE A 119 -8.27 -11.94 13.81
N GLU A 120 -8.39 -10.74 14.38
CA GLU A 120 -7.59 -10.33 15.53
C GLU A 120 -8.25 -10.75 16.85
N ARG A 121 -9.57 -10.56 16.94
CA ARG A 121 -10.32 -10.81 18.18
C ARG A 121 -11.74 -11.25 17.87
N VAL A 122 -12.22 -12.23 18.63
CA VAL A 122 -13.61 -12.65 18.67
C VAL A 122 -14.10 -12.62 20.11
N SER A 123 -15.26 -12.03 20.31
CA SER A 123 -16.00 -12.02 21.57
C SER A 123 -17.49 -12.14 21.29
N SER A 124 -18.30 -12.36 22.32
CA SER A 124 -19.76 -12.52 22.21
C SER A 124 -20.48 -11.33 21.58
N ASN A 125 -19.89 -10.12 21.62
CA ASN A 125 -20.52 -8.93 21.05
C ASN A 125 -19.65 -8.15 20.05
N GLN A 126 -18.42 -8.60 19.80
CA GLN A 126 -17.46 -7.87 18.97
C GLN A 126 -16.49 -8.81 18.26
N ILE A 127 -16.23 -8.51 16.99
CA ILE A 127 -15.22 -9.16 16.16
C ILE A 127 -14.37 -8.04 15.59
N SER A 128 -13.05 -8.18 15.68
CA SER A 128 -12.12 -7.35 14.93
C SER A 128 -11.31 -8.21 13.96
N PHE A 129 -11.18 -7.73 12.74
CA PHE A 129 -10.37 -8.36 11.70
C PHE A 129 -9.61 -7.32 10.88
N LYS A 130 -8.51 -7.75 10.28
CA LYS A 130 -7.73 -6.97 9.32
C LYS A 130 -8.14 -7.37 7.91
N LEU A 131 -8.36 -6.36 7.08
CA LEU A 131 -8.63 -6.48 5.65
C LEU A 131 -7.49 -5.82 4.89
N VAL A 132 -6.91 -6.53 3.93
CA VAL A 132 -5.89 -5.97 3.04
C VAL A 132 -6.56 -5.56 1.73
N ILE A 133 -6.32 -4.30 1.32
CA ILE A 133 -6.78 -3.78 0.04
C ILE A 133 -5.58 -3.32 -0.79
N ASN A 134 -5.63 -3.57 -2.10
CA ASN A 134 -4.58 -3.21 -3.03
C ASN A 134 -5.14 -2.16 -4.02
N PRO A 135 -4.56 -0.95 -4.12
CA PRO A 135 -4.94 0.00 -5.15
C PRO A 135 -4.58 -0.52 -6.55
N THR A 136 -5.48 -0.32 -7.50
CA THR A 136 -5.27 -0.61 -8.92
C THR A 136 -4.48 0.48 -9.62
N SER A 137 -4.43 1.69 -9.04
CA SER A 137 -3.66 2.81 -9.55
C SER A 137 -3.11 3.65 -8.40
N THR A 138 -1.92 4.22 -8.61
CA THR A 138 -1.26 5.15 -7.69
C THR A 138 -0.93 6.45 -8.43
N PRO A 139 -0.96 7.60 -7.75
CA PRO A 139 -1.19 7.78 -6.31
C PRO A 139 -2.68 7.73 -5.90
N ILE A 140 -2.92 7.35 -4.64
CA ILE A 140 -4.24 7.25 -4.04
C ILE A 140 -4.63 8.59 -3.43
N ARG A 141 -5.83 9.09 -3.73
CA ARG A 141 -6.34 10.31 -3.11
C ARG A 141 -7.09 9.97 -1.83
N VAL A 142 -7.08 10.91 -0.88
CA VAL A 142 -7.85 10.79 0.36
C VAL A 142 -9.35 10.62 0.07
N SER A 143 -9.87 11.26 -0.99
CA SER A 143 -11.26 11.09 -1.44
C SER A 143 -11.61 9.64 -1.78
N ASP A 144 -10.66 8.91 -2.35
CA ASP A 144 -10.87 7.52 -2.78
C ASP A 144 -10.92 6.59 -1.57
N LEU A 145 -10.07 6.84 -0.57
CA LEU A 145 -10.14 6.12 0.71
C LEU A 145 -11.44 6.42 1.47
N LEU A 146 -11.90 7.68 1.45
CA LEU A 146 -13.16 8.07 2.08
C LEU A 146 -14.37 7.45 1.37
N SER A 147 -14.38 7.41 0.04
CA SER A 147 -15.48 6.76 -0.69
C SER A 147 -15.50 5.26 -0.40
N PHE A 148 -14.34 4.59 -0.40
CA PHE A 148 -14.23 3.17 -0.10
C PHE A 148 -14.67 2.83 1.34
N THR A 149 -14.21 3.61 2.32
CA THR A 149 -14.60 3.43 3.73
C THR A 149 -16.09 3.68 3.94
N ASN A 150 -16.69 4.66 3.24
CA ASN A 150 -18.13 4.88 3.26
C ASN A 150 -18.91 3.71 2.66
N THR A 151 -18.45 3.13 1.54
CA THR A 151 -19.06 1.94 0.95
C THR A 151 -19.02 0.76 1.93
N LEU A 152 -17.88 0.53 2.59
CA LEU A 152 -17.75 -0.50 3.64
C LEU A 152 -18.67 -0.22 4.83
N ASN A 153 -18.76 1.02 5.29
CA ASN A 153 -19.66 1.40 6.39
C ASN A 153 -21.12 1.14 6.05
N ASN A 154 -21.55 1.46 4.83
CA ASN A 154 -22.92 1.20 4.39
C ASN A 154 -23.21 -0.31 4.31
N LEU A 155 -22.28 -1.08 3.74
CA LEU A 155 -22.39 -2.53 3.60
C LEU A 155 -22.43 -3.24 4.96
N LEU A 156 -21.65 -2.77 5.93
CA LEU A 156 -21.54 -3.34 7.26
C LEU A 156 -22.43 -2.65 8.31
N SER A 157 -23.30 -1.73 7.89
CA SER A 157 -24.09 -0.84 8.77
C SER A 157 -24.89 -1.59 9.84
N LYS A 158 -25.36 -2.80 9.52
CA LYS A 158 -26.05 -3.72 10.45
C LYS A 158 -25.24 -4.04 11.72
N TYR A 159 -23.91 -3.98 11.63
CA TYR A 159 -22.98 -4.39 12.68
C TYR A 159 -22.21 -3.21 13.28
N LYS A 160 -22.69 -1.97 13.12
CA LYS A 160 -22.06 -0.73 13.66
C LYS A 160 -20.53 -0.73 13.50
N PRO A 161 -20.04 -0.71 12.25
CA PRO A 161 -18.63 -0.92 11.94
C PRO A 161 -17.79 0.27 12.41
N VAL A 162 -16.60 -0.02 12.93
CA VAL A 162 -15.53 0.94 13.17
C VAL A 162 -14.36 0.54 12.29
N ILE A 163 -14.01 1.41 11.33
CA ILE A 163 -12.97 1.15 10.33
C ILE A 163 -11.78 2.07 10.61
N GLU A 164 -10.61 1.50 10.83
CA GLU A 164 -9.35 2.21 11.07
C GLU A 164 -8.32 1.84 9.98
N VAL A 165 -7.55 2.82 9.49
CA VAL A 165 -6.43 2.56 8.59
C VAL A 165 -5.18 2.34 9.44
N ILE A 166 -4.66 1.11 9.48
CA ILE A 166 -3.58 0.72 10.42
C ILE A 166 -2.20 1.02 9.84
N GLU A 167 -1.94 0.55 8.63
CA GLU A 167 -0.59 0.56 8.09
C GLU A 167 -0.61 0.43 6.57
N LEU A 168 0.45 0.92 5.97
CA LEU A 168 0.65 0.94 4.53
C LEU A 168 1.96 0.22 4.29
N VAL A 169 1.86 -0.92 3.63
CA VAL A 169 3.01 -1.67 3.19
C VAL A 169 3.01 -1.56 1.68
#